data_AF-A0A9E5HYZ3-F1
#
_entry.id   AF-A0A9E5HYZ3-F1
#
_cell.length_a   1.000
_cell.length_b   1.000
_cell.length_c   1.000
_cell.angle_alpha   90.00
_cell.angle_beta   90.00
_cell.angle_gamma   90.00
#
_symmetry.space_group_name_H-M   'P 1'
#
loop_
_entity.id
_entity.type
_entity.pdbx_description
1 polymer ?
#
loop_
_entity_poly.entity_id
_entity_poly.type
_entity_poly.pdbx_seq_one_letter_code
_entity_poly.pdbx_strand_id
1 'polypeptide(L)'
;MSANESNPPIIWIDCEMTGLSLENDALVEIGVLVTDGELNVLGEGVDVVIKASDAHLAQMNDFVRTMHKESGLLAEIPHGKSLAEAEDEVLTYLSTHCQNGQSPLAGNTIGMDRNFISRDMPRLNSFIHYRTIDVSSIKELAKRWYPKAYESAPAKTGNHRALADIRDSIAELAHYRATIFQEIGR
;
A
#
# COMPACT_ATOMS: atom_id res chain seq x y z
N MET A 1 15.78 -26.24 -16.73
CA MET A 1 15.83 -25.20 -15.69
C MET A 1 14.69 -25.51 -14.74
N SER A 2 15.00 -25.77 -13.47
CA SER A 2 13.99 -26.21 -12.48
C SER A 2 12.97 -25.11 -12.21
N ALA A 3 11.71 -25.49 -12.02
CA ALA A 3 10.57 -24.63 -11.72
C ALA A 3 10.62 -24.00 -10.30
N ASN A 4 11.80 -23.56 -9.85
CA ASN A 4 12.04 -23.14 -8.46
C ASN A 4 13.06 -22.00 -8.34
N GLU A 5 13.10 -21.08 -9.31
CA GLU A 5 13.48 -19.70 -8.97
C GLU A 5 12.22 -19.07 -8.37
N SER A 6 12.19 -18.94 -7.05
CA SER A 6 11.10 -18.24 -6.35
C SER A 6 10.97 -16.84 -6.95
N ASN A 7 9.80 -16.49 -7.50
CA ASN A 7 9.53 -15.13 -7.94
C ASN A 7 9.92 -14.13 -6.84
N PRO A 8 10.41 -12.92 -7.19
CA PRO A 8 10.66 -11.88 -6.21
C PRO A 8 9.44 -11.68 -5.29
N PRO A 9 9.63 -11.40 -3.99
CA PRO A 9 8.55 -11.09 -3.08
C PRO A 9 7.72 -9.89 -3.57
N ILE A 10 6.50 -9.74 -3.05
CA ILE A 10 5.60 -8.65 -3.40
C ILE A 10 5.69 -7.58 -2.30
N ILE A 11 5.90 -6.33 -2.69
CA ILE A 11 5.94 -5.18 -1.78
C ILE A 11 4.56 -4.55 -1.75
N TRP A 12 3.89 -4.61 -0.60
CA TRP A 12 2.60 -3.98 -0.37
C TRP A 12 2.79 -2.64 0.30
N ILE A 13 2.17 -1.59 -0.24
CA ILE A 13 2.20 -0.25 0.33
C ILE A 13 0.79 0.32 0.34
N ASP A 14 0.51 1.10 1.36
CA ASP A 14 -0.61 2.02 1.44
C ASP A 14 -0.09 3.33 2.03
N CYS A 15 -0.55 4.44 1.48
CA CYS A 15 -0.16 5.78 1.85
C CYS A 15 -1.40 6.58 2.25
N GLU A 16 -1.29 7.32 3.35
CA GLU A 16 -2.27 8.35 3.69
C GLU A 16 -1.74 9.73 3.27
N MET A 17 -2.62 10.57 2.72
CA MET A 17 -2.29 11.90 2.24
C MET A 17 -3.23 12.97 2.79
N THR A 18 -2.84 14.23 2.71
CA THR A 18 -3.75 15.37 2.99
C THR A 18 -4.78 15.60 1.88
N GLY A 19 -4.67 14.88 0.77
CA GLY A 19 -5.53 14.95 -0.39
C GLY A 19 -4.90 14.23 -1.59
N LEU A 20 -5.40 14.49 -2.80
CA LEU A 20 -5.01 13.76 -4.01
C LEU A 20 -4.19 14.61 -5.01
N SER A 21 -3.85 15.86 -4.66
CA SER A 21 -3.05 16.74 -5.51
C SER A 21 -1.56 16.48 -5.31
N LEU A 22 -0.87 16.08 -6.38
CA LEU A 22 0.59 15.98 -6.37
C LEU A 22 1.31 17.33 -6.29
N GLU A 23 0.59 18.44 -6.45
CA GLU A 23 1.16 19.78 -6.30
C GLU A 23 1.02 20.30 -4.86
N ASN A 24 -0.14 20.08 -4.26
CA ASN A 24 -0.50 20.74 -3.01
C ASN A 24 -0.45 19.80 -1.81
N ASP A 25 -0.80 18.52 -1.97
CA ASP A 25 -0.99 17.61 -0.85
C ASP A 25 0.29 16.91 -0.42
N ALA A 26 0.35 16.54 0.85
CA ALA A 26 1.49 15.86 1.45
C ALA A 26 1.17 14.39 1.75
N LEU A 27 2.19 13.54 1.62
CA LEU A 27 2.22 12.20 2.20
C LEU A 27 2.38 12.30 3.72
N VAL A 28 1.50 11.64 4.49
CA VAL A 28 1.41 11.79 5.95
C VAL A 28 1.47 10.48 6.73
N GLU A 29 1.29 9.33 6.07
CA GLU A 29 1.59 8.01 6.62
C GLU A 29 2.03 7.11 5.48
N ILE A 30 2.96 6.19 5.75
CA ILE A 30 3.30 5.10 4.84
C ILE A 30 3.39 3.80 5.62
N GLY A 31 2.58 2.83 5.21
CA GLY A 31 2.65 1.45 5.66
C GLY A 31 3.34 0.60 4.61
N VAL A 32 4.15 -0.36 5.01
CA VAL A 32 4.78 -1.32 4.09
C VAL A 32 4.77 -2.72 4.68
N LEU A 33 4.38 -3.70 3.88
CA LEU A 33 4.42 -5.12 4.22
C LEU A 33 4.93 -5.92 3.03
N VAL A 34 5.61 -7.04 3.28
CA VAL A 34 6.08 -7.94 2.22
C VAL A 34 5.34 -9.26 2.29
N THR A 35 5.00 -9.82 1.13
CA THR A 35 4.52 -11.21 1.03
C THR A 35 5.38 -12.02 0.06
N ASP A 36 5.36 -13.34 0.18
CA ASP A 36 5.77 -14.21 -0.92
C ASP A 36 4.74 -14.18 -2.08
N GLY A 37 5.00 -14.95 -3.15
CA GLY A 37 4.09 -15.07 -4.29
C GLY A 37 2.77 -15.80 -3.99
N GLU A 38 2.65 -16.41 -2.82
CA GLU A 38 1.46 -17.12 -2.33
C GLU A 38 0.62 -16.24 -1.39
N LEU A 39 1.04 -14.99 -1.17
CA LEU A 39 0.43 -13.99 -0.28
C LEU A 39 0.66 -14.28 1.22
N ASN A 40 1.65 -15.11 1.56
CA ASN A 40 2.06 -15.30 2.95
C ASN A 40 2.93 -14.12 3.38
N VAL A 41 2.57 -13.49 4.51
CA VAL A 41 3.25 -12.32 5.05
C VAL A 41 4.67 -12.68 5.54
N LEU A 42 5.65 -11.86 5.15
CA LEU A 42 7.05 -11.95 5.53
C LEU A 42 7.39 -10.80 6.49
N GLY A 43 7.41 -11.09 7.78
CA GLY A 43 7.70 -10.12 8.84
C GLY A 43 6.49 -9.31 9.30
N GLU A 44 6.73 -8.32 10.15
CA GLU A 44 5.65 -7.55 10.80
C GLU A 44 5.20 -6.32 10.00
N GLY A 45 6.02 -5.90 9.03
CA GLY A 45 5.84 -4.64 8.31
C GLY A 45 6.50 -3.46 8.99
N VAL A 46 6.33 -2.28 8.39
CA VAL A 46 6.71 -0.99 8.95
C VAL A 46 5.55 -0.02 8.73
N ASP A 47 5.32 0.86 9.71
CA ASP A 47 4.28 1.89 9.68
C ASP A 47 4.89 3.18 10.21
N VAL A 48 4.89 4.23 9.37
CA VAL A 48 5.57 5.49 9.67
C VAL A 48 4.65 6.67 9.40
N VAL A 49 4.29 7.38 10.46
CA VAL A 49 3.64 8.69 10.36
C VAL A 49 4.67 9.74 9.96
N ILE A 50 4.34 10.55 8.97
CA ILE A 50 5.19 11.56 8.35
C ILE A 50 4.66 12.95 8.67
N LYS A 51 5.56 13.83 9.11
CA LYS A 51 5.20 15.19 9.47
C LYS A 51 4.86 16.04 8.25
N ALA A 52 3.69 16.66 8.30
CA ALA A 52 3.27 17.67 7.35
C ALA A 52 3.38 19.10 7.94
N SER A 53 3.36 20.10 7.05
CA SER A 53 3.31 21.51 7.45
C SER A 53 1.89 21.91 7.87
N ASP A 54 1.77 22.98 8.66
CA ASP A 54 0.46 23.55 9.03
C ASP A 54 -0.36 23.96 7.80
N ALA A 55 0.29 24.39 6.71
CA ALA A 55 -0.38 24.72 5.46
C ALA A 55 -1.01 23.49 4.80
N HIS A 56 -0.29 22.37 4.73
CA HIS A 56 -0.83 21.10 4.24
C HIS A 56 -2.00 20.61 5.10
N LEU A 57 -1.91 20.80 6.41
CA LEU A 57 -3.01 20.43 7.31
C LEU A 57 -4.22 21.36 7.17
N ALA A 58 -4.02 22.66 6.93
CA ALA A 58 -5.09 23.64 6.82
C ALA A 58 -5.94 23.45 5.55
N GLN A 59 -5.32 23.08 4.44
CA GLN A 59 -6.00 22.92 3.14
C GLN A 59 -6.82 21.63 2.99
N MET A 60 -6.69 20.66 3.91
CA MET A 60 -7.48 19.43 3.87
C MET A 60 -8.96 19.77 3.80
N ASN A 61 -9.67 19.16 2.86
CA ASN A 61 -11.12 19.27 2.80
C ASN A 61 -11.76 18.57 4.01
N ASP A 62 -13.06 18.84 4.23
CA ASP A 62 -13.77 18.33 5.41
C ASP A 62 -13.81 16.80 5.48
N PHE A 63 -13.85 16.12 4.33
CA PHE A 63 -13.85 14.66 4.25
C PHE A 63 -12.52 14.09 4.76
N VAL A 64 -11.40 14.51 4.17
CA VAL A 64 -10.05 14.02 4.54
C VAL A 64 -9.73 14.38 5.99
N ARG A 65 -10.08 15.59 6.42
CA ARG A 65 -9.88 16.01 7.81
C ARG A 65 -10.66 15.14 8.80
N THR A 66 -11.93 14.83 8.49
CA THR A 66 -12.77 14.01 9.37
C THR A 66 -12.26 12.59 9.43
N MET A 67 -11.92 12.01 8.27
CA MET A 67 -11.31 10.68 8.15
C MET A 67 -10.06 10.54 9.02
N HIS A 68 -9.08 11.46 8.88
CA HIS A 68 -7.84 11.42 9.68
C HIS A 68 -8.07 11.71 11.16
N LYS A 69 -9.14 12.44 11.51
CA LYS A 69 -9.51 12.66 12.91
C LYS A 69 -10.09 11.37 13.53
N GLU A 70 -10.93 10.66 12.79
CA GLU A 70 -11.57 9.42 13.24
C GLU A 70 -10.58 8.26 13.32
N SER A 71 -9.59 8.20 12.42
CA SER A 71 -8.49 7.22 12.47
C SER A 71 -7.45 7.51 13.57
N GLY A 72 -7.47 8.73 14.12
CA GLY A 72 -6.49 9.22 15.09
C GLY A 72 -5.22 9.80 14.45
N LEU A 73 -4.99 9.54 13.15
CA LEU A 73 -3.80 9.96 12.42
C LEU A 73 -3.57 11.48 12.49
N LEU A 74 -4.63 12.28 12.43
CA LEU A 74 -4.54 13.74 12.46
C LEU A 74 -3.79 14.28 13.69
N ALA A 75 -3.89 13.60 14.83
CA ALA A 75 -3.18 13.98 16.06
C ALA A 75 -1.71 13.52 16.06
N GLU A 76 -1.38 12.50 15.29
CA GLU A 76 -0.02 11.94 15.17
C GLU A 76 0.84 12.74 14.18
N ILE A 77 0.26 13.27 13.09
CA ILE A 77 0.99 13.96 12.01
C ILE A 77 1.96 15.05 12.51
N PRO A 78 1.60 15.96 13.43
CA PRO A 78 2.54 16.99 13.89
C PRO A 78 3.80 16.46 14.58
N HIS A 79 3.75 15.21 15.06
CA HIS A 79 4.80 14.47 15.76
C HIS A 79 5.47 13.40 14.88
N GLY A 80 5.07 13.29 13.61
CA GLY A 80 5.62 12.35 12.65
C GLY A 80 7.09 12.61 12.33
N LYS A 81 7.69 11.67 11.60
CA LYS A 81 9.08 11.74 11.13
C LYS A 81 9.21 12.62 9.91
N SER A 82 10.43 13.04 9.57
CA SER A 82 10.69 13.62 8.26
C SER A 82 10.53 12.57 7.14
N LEU A 83 10.31 13.03 5.91
CA LEU A 83 10.26 12.15 4.74
C LEU A 83 11.52 11.30 4.58
N ALA A 84 12.70 11.86 4.86
CA ALA A 84 13.97 11.15 4.74
C ALA A 84 14.10 10.03 5.78
N GLU A 85 13.72 10.29 7.03
CA GLU A 85 13.71 9.26 8.09
C GLU A 85 12.70 8.15 7.78
N ALA A 86 11.52 8.51 7.29
CA ALA A 86 10.52 7.53 6.88
C ALA A 86 11.01 6.66 5.70
N GLU A 87 11.62 7.28 4.69
CA GLU A 87 12.20 6.56 3.54
C GLU A 87 13.33 5.61 3.99
N ASP A 88 14.19 6.04 4.92
CA ASP A 88 15.27 5.20 5.47
C ASP A 88 14.73 3.98 6.23
N GLU A 89 13.67 4.14 7.03
CA GLU A 89 13.05 3.03 7.75
C GLU A 89 12.36 2.04 6.82
N VAL A 90 11.66 2.55 5.81
CA VAL A 90 11.04 1.70 4.78
C VAL A 90 12.10 0.92 4.02
N LEU A 91 13.18 1.57 3.56
CA LEU A 91 14.25 0.89 2.83
C LEU A 91 15.00 -0.13 3.71
N THR A 92 15.15 0.16 5.00
CA THR A 92 15.74 -0.77 5.96
C THR A 92 14.91 -2.04 6.08
N TYR A 93 13.59 -1.90 6.26
CA TYR A 93 12.67 -3.04 6.27
C TYR A 93 12.67 -3.80 4.94
N LEU A 94 12.58 -3.11 3.81
CA LEU A 94 12.56 -3.76 2.50
C LEU A 94 13.85 -4.54 2.20
N SER A 95 15.00 -4.05 2.68
CA SER A 95 16.30 -4.70 2.45
C SER A 95 16.45 -6.04 3.18
N THR A 96 15.59 -6.36 4.16
CA THR A 96 15.61 -7.68 4.82
C THR A 96 14.89 -8.76 4.01
N HIS A 97 14.03 -8.37 3.07
CA HIS A 97 13.17 -9.29 2.33
C HIS A 97 13.35 -9.23 0.80
N CYS A 98 13.69 -8.06 0.26
CA CYS A 98 13.65 -7.78 -1.17
C CYS A 98 15.00 -7.34 -1.71
N GLN A 99 15.24 -7.61 -3.00
CA GLN A 99 16.36 -7.07 -3.75
C GLN A 99 15.92 -5.86 -4.57
N ASN A 100 16.83 -4.87 -4.68
CA ASN A 100 16.59 -3.64 -5.43
C ASN A 100 16.12 -3.93 -6.87
N GLY A 101 14.99 -3.33 -7.26
CA GLY A 101 14.46 -3.33 -8.61
C GLY A 101 13.79 -4.62 -9.04
N GLN A 102 13.57 -5.59 -8.15
CA GLN A 102 12.99 -6.90 -8.52
C GLN A 102 11.51 -7.05 -8.15
N SER A 103 11.15 -6.60 -6.96
CA SER A 103 9.82 -6.80 -6.38
C SER A 103 8.79 -5.79 -6.90
N PRO A 104 7.62 -6.24 -7.40
CA PRO A 104 6.55 -5.35 -7.82
C PRO A 104 5.88 -4.67 -6.62
N LEU A 105 5.32 -3.48 -6.86
CA LEU A 105 4.50 -2.75 -5.90
C LEU A 105 3.04 -3.25 -5.94
N ALA A 106 2.40 -3.43 -4.80
CA ALA A 106 1.03 -3.92 -4.68
C ALA A 106 0.20 -3.11 -3.69
N GLY A 107 -1.12 -3.10 -3.91
CA GLY A 107 -2.11 -2.45 -3.03
C GLY A 107 -3.42 -2.19 -3.77
N ASN A 108 -4.39 -1.58 -3.09
CA ASN A 108 -5.62 -1.10 -3.73
C ASN A 108 -5.42 0.27 -4.34
N THR A 109 -5.75 0.46 -5.62
CA THR A 109 -5.68 1.78 -6.27
C THR A 109 -4.26 2.39 -6.18
N ILE A 110 -3.27 1.49 -6.17
CA ILE A 110 -1.86 1.75 -5.83
C ILE A 110 -1.16 2.77 -6.73
N GLY A 111 -1.78 3.14 -7.85
CA GLY A 111 -1.29 4.17 -8.74
C GLY A 111 -1.20 5.55 -8.07
N MET A 112 -2.09 5.86 -7.12
CA MET A 112 -2.03 7.13 -6.39
C MET A 112 -0.80 7.17 -5.48
N ASP A 113 -0.62 6.14 -4.68
CA ASP A 113 0.52 5.95 -3.78
C ASP A 113 1.84 6.01 -4.57
N ARG A 114 1.90 5.31 -5.71
CA ARG A 114 3.07 5.31 -6.59
C ARG A 114 3.47 6.73 -7.02
N ASN A 115 2.49 7.60 -7.29
CA ASN A 115 2.77 8.98 -7.69
C ASN A 115 3.37 9.79 -6.54
N PHE A 116 2.82 9.66 -5.33
CA PHE A 116 3.37 10.34 -4.13
C PHE A 116 4.76 9.80 -3.78
N ILE A 117 4.95 8.48 -3.81
CA ILE A 117 6.26 7.84 -3.59
C ILE A 117 7.27 8.33 -4.63
N SER A 118 6.90 8.43 -5.91
CA SER A 118 7.79 8.93 -6.96
C SER A 118 8.20 10.40 -6.75
N ARG A 119 7.32 11.21 -6.14
CA ARG A 119 7.59 12.63 -5.85
C ARG A 119 8.44 12.79 -4.59
N ASP A 120 8.07 12.10 -3.51
CA ASP A 120 8.55 12.38 -2.15
C ASP A 120 9.63 11.41 -1.66
N MET A 121 9.69 10.19 -2.22
CA MET A 121 10.59 9.12 -1.80
C MET A 121 11.31 8.51 -3.02
N PRO A 122 12.23 9.25 -3.66
CA PRO A 122 12.86 8.84 -4.91
C PRO A 122 13.76 7.60 -4.77
N ARG A 123 14.36 7.36 -3.59
CA ARG A 123 15.17 6.15 -3.36
C ARG A 123 14.26 4.94 -3.22
N LEU A 124 13.13 5.07 -2.52
CA LEU A 124 12.11 4.03 -2.47
C LEU A 124 11.54 3.74 -3.86
N ASN A 125 11.18 4.77 -4.62
CA ASN A 125 10.68 4.60 -5.99
C ASN A 125 11.67 3.87 -6.91
N SER A 126 12.97 4.10 -6.71
CA SER A 126 14.03 3.41 -7.44
C SER A 126 14.21 1.96 -6.97
N PHE A 127 13.93 1.67 -5.70
CA PHE A 127 14.03 0.35 -5.10
C PHE A 127 12.94 -0.60 -5.59
N ILE A 128 11.72 -0.10 -5.78
CA ILE A 128 10.57 -0.89 -6.22
C ILE A 128 10.55 -1.07 -7.75
N HIS A 129 10.18 -2.27 -8.21
CA HIS A 129 10.04 -2.52 -9.65
C HIS A 129 8.93 -1.64 -10.27
N TYR A 130 9.01 -1.40 -11.58
CA TYR A 130 8.07 -0.49 -12.28
C TYR A 130 6.65 -1.06 -12.41
N ARG A 131 6.49 -2.40 -12.35
CA ARG A 131 5.19 -3.06 -12.44
C ARG A 131 4.44 -2.96 -11.12
N THR A 132 3.12 -2.88 -11.23
CA THR A 132 2.20 -2.87 -10.11
C THR A 132 1.25 -4.06 -10.14
N ILE A 133 0.84 -4.52 -8.97
CA ILE A 133 -0.29 -5.43 -8.75
C ILE A 133 -1.40 -4.61 -8.09
N ASP A 134 -2.34 -4.13 -8.89
CA ASP A 134 -3.45 -3.32 -8.40
C ASP A 134 -4.67 -4.19 -8.09
N VAL A 135 -4.96 -4.39 -6.80
CA VAL A 135 -6.08 -5.19 -6.33
C VAL A 135 -7.42 -4.59 -6.80
N SER A 136 -7.50 -3.26 -6.92
CA SER A 136 -8.70 -2.58 -7.40
C SER A 136 -9.00 -2.89 -8.87
N SER A 137 -7.97 -3.17 -9.69
CA SER A 137 -8.18 -3.64 -11.07
C SER A 137 -8.90 -4.99 -11.06
N ILE A 138 -8.49 -5.91 -10.19
CA ILE A 138 -9.11 -7.24 -10.06
C ILE A 138 -10.53 -7.11 -9.49
N LYS A 139 -10.75 -6.27 -8.48
CA LYS A 139 -12.08 -5.95 -7.93
C LYS A 139 -13.05 -5.47 -9.01
N GLU A 140 -12.63 -4.53 -9.86
CA GLU A 140 -13.50 -3.99 -10.91
C GLU A 140 -13.86 -5.05 -11.98
N LEU A 141 -12.95 -5.99 -12.27
CA LEU A 141 -13.23 -7.16 -13.11
C LEU A 141 -14.18 -8.15 -12.42
N ALA A 142 -13.93 -8.47 -11.14
CA ALA A 142 -14.77 -9.35 -10.34
C ALA A 142 -16.21 -8.82 -10.27
N LYS A 143 -16.40 -7.52 -10.04
CA LYS A 143 -17.72 -6.88 -10.00
C LYS A 143 -18.52 -7.07 -11.29
N ARG A 144 -17.86 -7.12 -12.45
CA ARG A 144 -18.52 -7.24 -13.77
C ARG A 144 -18.69 -8.68 -14.22
N TRP A 145 -17.68 -9.51 -13.99
CA TRP A 145 -17.60 -10.86 -14.56
C TRP A 145 -17.96 -11.95 -13.55
N TYR A 146 -17.78 -11.69 -12.25
CA TYR A 146 -18.02 -12.63 -11.16
C TYR A 146 -18.75 -11.95 -9.97
N PRO A 147 -19.99 -11.43 -10.13
CA PRO A 147 -20.66 -10.64 -9.09
C PRO A 147 -20.74 -11.31 -7.71
N LYS A 148 -20.93 -12.64 -7.65
CA LYS A 148 -20.94 -13.39 -6.40
C LYS A 148 -19.60 -13.41 -5.68
N ALA A 149 -18.49 -13.44 -6.44
CA ALA A 149 -17.16 -13.36 -5.86
C ALA A 149 -16.89 -11.94 -5.31
N TYR A 150 -17.36 -10.91 -6.01
CA TYR A 150 -17.31 -9.54 -5.51
C TYR A 150 -18.13 -9.35 -4.21
N GLU A 151 -19.38 -9.83 -4.16
CA GLU A 151 -20.27 -9.71 -3.00
C GLU A 151 -19.76 -10.46 -1.76
N SER A 152 -18.96 -11.51 -1.95
CA SER A 152 -18.38 -12.32 -0.87
C SER A 152 -16.99 -11.86 -0.43
N ALA A 153 -16.45 -10.80 -1.02
CA ALA A 153 -15.17 -10.24 -0.59
C ALA A 153 -15.25 -9.75 0.87
N PRO A 154 -14.17 -9.90 1.65
CA PRO A 154 -14.15 -9.44 3.03
C PRO A 154 -14.39 -7.93 3.12
N ALA A 155 -15.09 -7.51 4.18
CA ALA A 155 -15.24 -6.08 4.47
C ALA A 155 -13.91 -5.49 4.92
N LYS A 156 -13.64 -4.23 4.52
CA LYS A 156 -12.49 -3.49 5.02
C LYS A 156 -12.69 -3.12 6.49
N THR A 157 -11.62 -3.23 7.26
CA THR A 157 -11.52 -2.96 8.70
C THR A 157 -10.36 -2.03 9.07
N GLY A 158 -9.52 -1.65 8.10
CA GLY A 158 -8.29 -0.88 8.30
C GLY A 158 -8.46 0.52 8.90
N ASN A 159 -9.64 1.13 8.71
CA ASN A 159 -10.01 2.43 9.27
C ASN A 159 -9.05 3.57 8.87
N HIS A 160 -8.54 3.57 7.62
CA HIS A 160 -7.64 4.60 7.10
C HIS A 160 -6.35 4.69 7.92
N ARG A 161 -5.74 3.52 8.11
CA ARG A 161 -4.43 3.33 8.74
C ARG A 161 -3.63 2.38 7.88
N ALA A 162 -2.50 2.87 7.40
CA ALA A 162 -1.82 2.27 6.26
C ALA A 162 -1.53 0.77 6.41
N LEU A 163 -0.95 0.34 7.53
CA LEU A 163 -0.61 -1.08 7.72
C LEU A 163 -1.85 -1.99 7.84
N ALA A 164 -2.95 -1.47 8.39
CA ALA A 164 -4.20 -2.22 8.50
C ALA A 164 -4.91 -2.33 7.13
N ASP A 165 -4.93 -1.25 6.35
CA ASP A 165 -5.47 -1.25 4.99
C ASP A 165 -4.67 -2.12 4.02
N ILE A 166 -3.35 -2.28 4.24
CA ILE A 166 -2.54 -3.27 3.51
C ILE A 166 -3.00 -4.69 3.82
N ARG A 167 -3.26 -5.03 5.08
CA ARG A 167 -3.71 -6.37 5.48
C ARG A 167 -5.07 -6.69 4.86
N ASP A 168 -5.97 -5.72 4.83
CA ASP A 168 -7.25 -5.84 4.11
C ASP A 168 -7.04 -6.06 2.61
N SER A 169 -6.11 -5.33 1.98
CA SER A 169 -5.78 -5.46 0.55
C SER A 169 -5.25 -6.87 0.22
N ILE A 170 -4.41 -7.44 1.08
CA ILE A 170 -3.89 -8.81 0.94
C ILE A 170 -5.04 -9.82 1.07
N ALA A 171 -5.91 -9.65 2.07
CA ALA A 171 -7.08 -10.52 2.26
C ALA A 171 -8.05 -10.46 1.08
N GLU A 172 -8.29 -9.26 0.53
CA GLU A 172 -9.10 -9.04 -0.68
C GLU A 172 -8.49 -9.78 -1.90
N LEU A 173 -7.17 -9.65 -2.12
CA LEU A 173 -6.51 -10.34 -3.22
C LEU A 173 -6.50 -11.87 -3.03
N ALA A 174 -6.29 -12.35 -1.81
CA ALA A 174 -6.36 -13.77 -1.48
C ALA A 174 -7.75 -14.35 -1.75
N HIS A 175 -8.81 -13.60 -1.42
CA HIS A 175 -10.19 -13.96 -1.76
C HIS A 175 -10.40 -14.07 -3.27
N TYR A 176 -9.96 -13.08 -4.05
CA TYR A 176 -10.08 -13.16 -5.52
C TYR A 176 -9.24 -14.29 -6.11
N ARG A 177 -8.03 -14.52 -5.60
CA ARG A 177 -7.19 -15.66 -5.98
C ARG A 177 -7.93 -16.99 -5.83
N ALA A 178 -8.69 -17.16 -4.75
CA ALA A 178 -9.44 -18.39 -4.46
C ALA A 178 -10.76 -18.51 -5.24
N THR A 179 -11.36 -17.41 -5.67
CA THR A 179 -12.74 -17.41 -6.19
C THR A 179 -12.86 -17.17 -7.69
N ILE A 180 -11.89 -16.50 -8.33
CA ILE A 180 -11.98 -16.14 -9.76
C ILE A 180 -10.79 -16.60 -10.62
N PHE A 181 -9.66 -16.97 -10.03
CA PHE A 181 -8.51 -17.52 -10.77
C PHE A 181 -8.58 -19.05 -10.83
N GLN A 182 -8.20 -19.63 -11.97
CA GLN A 182 -8.19 -21.08 -12.14
C GLN A 182 -6.96 -21.71 -11.46
N GLU A 183 -7.16 -22.85 -10.81
CA GLU A 183 -6.10 -23.69 -10.26
C GLU A 183 -5.60 -24.68 -11.32
N ILE A 184 -4.86 -24.19 -12.32
CA ILE A 184 -4.21 -25.08 -13.29
C ILE A 184 -2.75 -25.28 -12.87
N GLY A 185 -2.44 -26.49 -12.38
CA GLY A 185 -1.06 -26.97 -12.23
C GLY A 185 -0.21 -26.30 -11.14
N ARG A 186 -0.80 -25.98 -9.98
CA ARG A 186 -0.05 -25.75 -8.74
C ARG A 186 0.47 -27.07 -8.15
#